data_AF-A0AAW3MYL6-F1
#
_entry.id   AF-A0AAW3MYL6-F1
#
_cell.length_a   1.000
_cell.length_b   1.000
_cell.length_c   1.000
_cell.angle_alpha   90.00
_cell.angle_beta   90.00
_cell.angle_gamma   90.00
#
_symmetry.space_group_name_H-M   'P 1'
#
loop_
_entity.id
_entity.type
_entity.pdbx_description
1 polymer ?
#
loop_
_entity_poly.entity_id
_entity_poly.type
_entity_poly.pdbx_seq_one_letter_code
_entity_poly.pdbx_strand_id
1 'polypeptide(L)'
;MVHQEIEHNGRLAIFKLTEHGQPVVTASGYLIPEENEVRLYLVSLWEVKRTPPRRLTHVALARFAKVLGATHLVPVDHAVKSVQGRVTAVDLAGGFIPTHAPVGLSHLEAKLARLAD
;
A
#
# COMPACT_ATOMS: atom_id res chain seq x y z
N MET A 1 4.34 9.66 21.24
CA MET A 1 4.42 10.51 20.03
C MET A 1 4.24 9.61 18.83
N VAL A 2 3.32 9.97 17.92
CA VAL A 2 3.02 9.21 16.70
C VAL A 2 3.49 10.04 15.51
N HIS A 3 4.22 9.41 14.59
CA HIS A 3 4.74 10.02 13.37
C HIS A 3 4.20 9.28 12.15
N GLN A 4 3.89 10.01 11.09
CA GLN A 4 3.37 9.47 9.84
C GLN A 4 4.28 9.85 8.68
N GLU A 5 4.58 8.90 7.81
CA GLU A 5 5.43 9.07 6.63
C GLU A 5 4.73 8.51 5.41
N ILE A 6 4.75 9.26 4.30
CA ILE A 6 4.20 8.86 3.01
C ILE A 6 5.29 9.07 1.95
N GLU A 7 5.60 8.01 1.21
CA GLU A 7 6.49 8.03 0.05
C GLU A 7 5.69 7.59 -1.18
N HIS A 8 5.76 8.32 -2.30
CA HIS A 8 5.14 7.88 -3.56
C HIS A 8 5.91 8.39 -4.78
N ASN A 9 5.84 7.65 -5.90
CA ASN A 9 6.44 8.03 -7.19
C ASN A 9 5.39 8.35 -8.27
N GLY A 10 4.14 8.55 -7.85
CA GLY A 10 2.99 8.79 -8.74
C GLY A 10 2.26 7.51 -9.16
N ARG A 11 2.85 6.33 -8.95
CA ARG A 11 2.22 5.04 -9.22
C ARG A 11 2.16 4.13 -7.99
N LEU A 12 3.29 3.93 -7.32
CA LEU A 12 3.38 3.16 -6.08
C LEU A 12 3.47 4.14 -4.90
N ALA A 13 2.75 3.84 -3.82
CA ALA A 13 2.79 4.59 -2.58
C ALA A 13 3.02 3.67 -1.38
N ILE A 14 3.77 4.19 -0.41
CA ILE A 14 4.09 3.54 0.86
C ILE A 14 3.69 4.47 1.99
N PHE A 15 3.06 3.91 3.00
CA PHE A 15 2.67 4.58 4.23
C PHE A 15 3.32 3.87 5.41
N LYS A 16 3.90 4.65 6.33
CA LYS A 16 4.38 4.17 7.62
C LYS A 16 3.77 5.01 8.74
N LEU A 17 3.25 4.32 9.74
CA LEU A 17 2.88 4.89 11.03
C LEU A 17 3.88 4.39 12.06
N THR A 18 4.54 5.32 12.73
CA THR A 18 5.57 5.05 13.73
C THR A 18 5.07 5.54 15.09
N GLU A 19 5.11 4.67 16.09
CA GLU A 19 4.78 5.00 17.48
C GLU A 19 5.99 4.67 18.36
N HIS A 20 6.45 5.63 19.18
CA HIS A 20 7.64 5.47 20.03
C HIS A 20 8.90 5.00 19.26
N GLY A 21 9.06 5.49 18.03
CA GLY A 21 10.20 5.13 17.16
C GLY A 21 10.10 3.74 16.53
N GLN A 22 8.98 3.02 16.69
CA GLN A 22 8.75 1.71 16.11
C GLN A 22 7.62 1.76 15.07
N PRO A 23 7.77 1.14 13.89
CA PRO A 23 6.68 1.05 12.93
C PRO A 23 5.57 0.19 13.52
N VAL A 24 4.35 0.73 13.58
CA VAL A 24 3.15 0.04 14.08
C VAL A 24 2.18 -0.32 12.96
N VAL A 25 2.15 0.46 11.88
CA VAL A 25 1.43 0.16 10.64
C VAL A 25 2.34 0.46 9.46
N THR A 26 2.41 -0.43 8.50
CA THR A 26 3.01 -0.18 7.19
C THR A 26 2.03 -0.65 6.11
N ALA A 27 1.77 0.20 5.14
CA ALA A 27 0.88 -0.11 4.04
C ALA A 27 1.54 0.27 2.72
N SER A 28 1.26 -0.48 1.66
CA SER A 28 1.66 -0.10 0.31
C SER A 28 0.51 -0.32 -0.65
N GLY A 29 0.41 0.53 -1.67
CA GLY A 29 -0.65 0.45 -2.66
C GLY A 29 -0.28 1.13 -3.96
N TYR A 30 -0.99 0.74 -5.02
CA TYR A 30 -0.89 1.38 -6.33
C TYR A 30 -1.98 2.42 -6.49
N LEU A 31 -1.58 3.62 -6.90
CA LEU A 31 -2.49 4.64 -7.41
C LEU A 31 -2.72 4.36 -8.89
N ILE A 32 -3.95 4.02 -9.24
CA ILE A 32 -4.35 3.77 -10.62
C ILE A 32 -5.43 4.79 -10.97
N PRO A 33 -5.21 5.63 -12.00
CA PRO A 33 -6.24 6.50 -12.52
C PRO A 33 -7.27 5.66 -13.30
N GLU A 34 -8.54 5.87 -12.97
CA GLU A 34 -9.71 5.39 -13.69
C GLU A 34 -10.36 6.58 -14.41
N GLU A 35 -11.34 6.34 -15.29
CA GLU A 35 -11.97 7.37 -16.13
C GLU A 35 -12.36 8.66 -15.41
N ASN A 36 -12.79 8.59 -14.14
CA ASN A 36 -13.25 9.76 -13.37
C ASN A 36 -12.65 9.86 -11.96
N GLU A 37 -11.70 9.01 -11.61
CA GLU A 37 -11.20 8.96 -10.24
C GLU A 37 -9.81 8.32 -10.10
N VAL A 38 -9.21 8.45 -8.93
CA VAL A 38 -7.98 7.73 -8.57
C VAL A 38 -8.32 6.71 -7.51
N ARG A 39 -7.98 5.45 -7.79
CA ARG A 39 -8.16 4.34 -6.84
C ARG A 39 -6.82 3.94 -6.25
N LEU A 40 -6.81 3.71 -4.94
CA LEU A 40 -5.66 3.14 -4.23
C LEU A 40 -5.90 1.65 -4.03
N TYR A 41 -5.18 0.84 -4.80
CA TYR A 41 -5.19 -0.61 -4.72
C TYR A 41 -4.20 -1.05 -3.64
N LEU A 42 -4.71 -1.43 -2.46
CA LEU A 42 -3.93 -1.80 -1.29
C LEU A 42 -3.37 -3.22 -1.45
N VAL A 43 -2.06 -3.31 -1.62
CA VAL A 43 -1.33 -4.56 -1.91
C VAL A 43 -0.56 -5.11 -0.72
N SER A 44 -0.32 -4.33 0.33
CA SER A 44 0.22 -4.91 1.55
C SER A 44 -0.20 -4.07 2.74
N LEU A 45 -0.47 -4.76 3.85
CA LEU A 45 -0.77 -4.15 5.12
C LEU A 45 -0.12 -4.99 6.21
N TRP A 46 0.83 -4.37 6.90
CA TRP A 46 1.47 -4.94 8.06
C TRP A 46 1.11 -4.11 9.29
N GLU A 47 0.61 -4.79 10.31
CA GLU A 47 0.21 -4.18 11.58
C GLU A 47 0.87 -4.95 12.71
N VAL A 48 1.51 -4.23 13.63
CA VAL A 48 1.92 -4.83 14.90
C VAL A 48 0.64 -5.08 15.70
N LYS A 49 0.38 -6.34 16.07
CA LYS A 49 -0.77 -6.75 16.89
C LYS A 49 -0.71 -6.09 18.28
N ARG A 50 -1.13 -4.84 18.41
CA ARG A 50 -1.37 -4.15 19.69
C ARG A 50 -2.81 -3.65 19.72
N THR A 51 -3.60 -4.22 20.61
CA THR A 51 -5.03 -3.94 20.73
C THR A 51 -5.28 -2.49 21.18
N PRO A 52 -6.19 -1.72 20.54
CA PRO A 52 -7.02 -2.06 19.40
C PRO A 52 -6.37 -1.62 18.07
N PRO A 53 -5.86 -2.54 17.22
CA PRO A 53 -5.08 -2.17 16.05
C PRO A 53 -6.00 -1.76 14.89
N ARG A 54 -7.21 -2.33 14.82
CA ARG A 54 -8.11 -2.20 13.67
C ARG A 54 -8.63 -0.79 13.43
N ARG A 55 -8.94 -0.01 14.48
CA ARG A 55 -9.46 1.36 14.32
C ARG A 55 -8.36 2.34 13.90
N LEU A 56 -7.19 2.23 14.50
CA LEU A 56 -6.04 3.06 14.14
C LEU A 56 -5.60 2.78 12.71
N THR A 57 -5.56 1.51 12.30
CA THR A 57 -5.21 1.15 10.93
C THR A 57 -6.24 1.65 9.92
N HIS A 58 -7.54 1.51 10.17
CA HIS A 58 -8.55 2.06 9.25
C HIS A 58 -8.46 3.59 9.13
N VAL A 59 -8.28 4.30 10.23
CA VAL A 59 -8.13 5.77 10.21
C VAL A 59 -6.84 6.18 9.49
N ALA A 60 -5.75 5.44 9.72
CA ALA A 60 -4.47 5.68 9.07
C ALA A 60 -4.55 5.43 7.55
N LEU A 61 -5.18 4.34 7.12
CA LEU A 61 -5.39 4.01 5.70
C LEU A 61 -6.33 5.00 5.01
N ALA A 62 -7.40 5.43 5.67
CA ALA A 62 -8.30 6.44 5.12
C ALA A 62 -7.60 7.81 4.96
N ARG A 63 -6.76 8.19 5.93
CA ARG A 63 -5.93 9.39 5.81
C ARG A 63 -4.91 9.26 4.69
N PHE A 64 -4.27 8.10 4.58
CA PHE A 64 -3.32 7.79 3.51
C PHE A 64 -3.96 7.93 2.13
N ALA A 65 -5.12 7.31 1.90
CA ALA A 65 -5.88 7.45 0.66
C ALA A 65 -6.21 8.92 0.36
N LYS A 66 -6.69 9.66 1.36
CA LYS A 66 -7.01 11.09 1.23
C LYS A 66 -5.81 11.94 0.84
N VAL A 67 -4.65 11.73 1.46
CA VAL A 67 -3.41 12.48 1.14
C VAL A 67 -2.99 12.23 -0.31
N LEU A 68 -3.18 11.02 -0.81
CA LEU A 68 -2.85 10.65 -2.19
C LEU A 68 -3.93 11.03 -3.22
N GLY A 69 -5.01 11.68 -2.79
CA GLY A 69 -6.13 12.03 -3.68
C GLY A 69 -6.96 10.83 -4.16
N ALA A 70 -6.81 9.67 -3.51
CA ALA A 70 -7.59 8.49 -3.85
C ALA A 70 -9.00 8.58 -3.26
N THR A 71 -10.01 8.34 -4.10
CA THR A 71 -11.44 8.35 -3.71
C THR A 71 -11.87 7.01 -3.14
N HIS A 72 -11.20 5.93 -3.53
CA HIS A 72 -11.50 4.57 -3.11
C HIS A 72 -10.25 3.80 -2.68
N LEU A 73 -10.44 2.96 -1.67
CA LEU A 73 -9.50 1.94 -1.24
C LEU A 73 -9.99 0.60 -1.77
N VAL A 74 -9.20 -0.03 -2.64
CA VAL A 74 -9.52 -1.34 -3.21
C VAL A 74 -8.57 -2.38 -2.61
N PRO A 75 -9.04 -3.36 -1.83
CA PRO A 75 -8.19 -4.43 -1.35
C PRO A 75 -7.78 -5.33 -2.52
N VAL A 76 -6.49 -5.66 -2.60
CA VAL A 76 -5.97 -6.58 -3.62
C VAL A 76 -5.97 -7.99 -3.06
N ASP A 77 -6.49 -8.94 -3.86
CA ASP A 77 -6.42 -10.35 -3.52
C ASP A 77 -5.02 -10.89 -3.83
N HIS A 78 -4.41 -11.50 -2.82
CA HIS A 78 -3.12 -12.20 -2.91
C HIS A 78 -3.28 -13.65 -3.38
N ALA A 79 -4.49 -14.10 -3.67
CA ALA A 79 -4.74 -15.42 -4.21
C ALA A 79 -3.91 -15.63 -5.49
N VAL A 80 -3.19 -16.76 -5.52
CA VAL A 80 -2.36 -17.19 -6.65
C VAL A 80 -3.21 -17.51 -7.90
N LYS A 81 -4.52 -17.70 -7.73
CA LYS A 81 -5.47 -17.97 -8.81
C LYS A 81 -6.38 -16.77 -9.01
N SER A 82 -6.62 -16.39 -10.27
CA SER A 82 -7.59 -15.35 -10.62
C SER A 82 -8.98 -15.75 -10.11
N VAL A 83 -9.59 -14.87 -9.32
CA VAL A 83 -10.96 -14.99 -8.83
C VAL A 83 -11.78 -13.93 -9.54
N GLN A 84 -12.82 -14.36 -10.28
CA GLN A 84 -13.67 -13.45 -11.04
C GLN A 84 -14.27 -12.38 -10.12
N GLY A 85 -14.12 -11.10 -10.50
CA GLY A 85 -14.61 -9.95 -9.73
C GLY A 85 -13.67 -9.46 -8.62
N ARG A 86 -12.46 -10.01 -8.50
CA ARG A 86 -11.41 -9.52 -7.60
C ARG A 86 -10.22 -9.01 -8.38
N VAL A 87 -9.60 -7.96 -7.86
CA VAL A 87 -8.34 -7.42 -8.40
C VAL A 87 -7.20 -8.22 -7.79
N THR A 88 -6.37 -8.80 -8.64
CA THR A 88 -5.22 -9.62 -8.27
C THR A 88 -3.91 -8.92 -8.59
N ALA A 89 -2.78 -9.52 -8.19
CA ALA A 89 -1.44 -9.07 -8.55
C ALA A 89 -1.30 -8.75 -10.06
N VAL A 90 -1.86 -9.60 -10.91
CA VAL A 90 -1.74 -9.56 -12.37
C VAL A 90 -2.39 -8.31 -12.96
N ASP A 91 -3.46 -7.83 -12.33
CA ASP A 91 -4.19 -6.63 -12.75
C ASP A 91 -3.45 -5.34 -12.38
N LEU A 92 -2.40 -5.45 -11.57
CA LEU A 92 -1.58 -4.35 -11.12
C LEU A 92 -0.31 -4.23 -11.95
N ALA A 93 0.41 -3.13 -11.72
CA ALA A 93 1.62 -2.71 -12.41
C ALA A 93 2.68 -3.79 -12.66
N GLY A 94 2.49 -4.62 -13.69
CA GLY A 94 3.42 -5.70 -14.06
C GLY A 94 3.38 -6.91 -13.13
N GLY A 95 2.26 -7.19 -12.45
CA GLY A 95 2.17 -8.38 -11.59
C GLY A 95 2.86 -8.26 -10.24
N PHE A 96 3.48 -7.11 -9.94
CA PHE A 96 4.31 -6.95 -8.75
C PHE A 96 3.48 -6.63 -7.50
N ILE A 97 3.72 -7.40 -6.44
CA ILE A 97 3.23 -7.12 -5.09
C ILE A 97 4.45 -6.85 -4.21
N PRO A 98 4.62 -5.62 -3.68
CA PRO A 98 5.61 -5.37 -2.64
C PRO A 98 5.23 -6.14 -1.38
N THR A 99 5.95 -7.22 -1.08
CA THR A 99 5.68 -8.11 0.06
C THR A 99 6.49 -7.76 1.31
N HIS A 100 7.18 -6.61 1.34
CA HIS A 100 8.12 -6.27 2.41
C HIS A 100 7.73 -4.99 3.17
N ALA A 101 7.20 -5.14 4.38
CA ALA A 101 7.35 -4.12 5.42
C ALA A 101 8.76 -4.25 6.01
N PRO A 102 9.62 -3.22 6.16
CA PRO A 102 9.40 -1.77 6.16
C PRO A 102 10.38 -1.05 5.20
N VAL A 103 10.45 -1.47 3.94
CA VAL A 103 11.44 -0.93 2.99
C VAL A 103 10.93 0.39 2.38
N GLY A 104 11.81 1.37 2.19
CA GLY A 104 11.46 2.63 1.52
C GLY A 104 11.23 2.46 0.01
N LEU A 105 10.60 3.44 -0.63
CA LEU A 105 10.23 3.38 -2.04
C LEU A 105 11.47 3.25 -2.94
N SER A 106 12.53 3.99 -2.62
CA SER A 106 13.82 3.93 -3.32
C SER A 106 14.41 2.51 -3.39
N HIS A 107 14.23 1.72 -2.34
CA HIS A 107 14.70 0.34 -2.30
C HIS A 107 13.81 -0.61 -3.10
N LEU A 108 12.48 -0.35 -3.13
CA LEU A 108 11.55 -1.13 -3.94
C LEU A 108 11.74 -0.85 -5.43
N GLU A 109 11.94 0.41 -5.81
CA GLU A 109 12.27 0.82 -7.19
C GLU A 109 13.58 0.17 -7.65
N ALA A 110 14.62 0.16 -6.82
CA ALA A 110 15.87 -0.52 -7.13
C ALA A 110 15.70 -2.05 -7.32
N LYS A 111 14.76 -2.68 -6.60
CA LYS A 111 14.42 -4.09 -6.79
C LYS A 111 13.60 -4.30 -8.07
N LEU A 112 12.64 -3.42 -8.35
CA LEU A 112 11.80 -3.46 -9.55
C LEU A 112 12.64 -3.32 -10.82
N ALA A 113 13.58 -2.38 -10.83
CA ALA A 113 14.50 -2.19 -11.95
C ALA A 113 15.29 -3.47 -12.27
N ARG A 114 15.73 -4.21 -11.25
CA ARG A 114 16.46 -5.48 -11.42
C ARG A 114 15.60 -6.65 -11.93
N LEU A 115 14.27 -6.56 -11.85
CA LEU A 115 13.35 -7.60 -12.32
C LEU A 115 12.85 -7.33 -13.74
N ALA A 116 13.10 -6.13 -14.28
CA ALA A 116 12.72 -5.75 -15.63
C ALA A 116 13.82 -6.08 -16.67
N ASP A 117 15.00 -6.53 -16.21
CA ASP A 117 16.11 -7.06 -17.00
C ASP A 117 16.05 -8.61 -17.03
#